data_AF-A0A9D4P2R5-F1
#
_entry.id   AF-A0A9D4P2R5-F1
#
_cell.length_a   1.000
_cell.length_b   1.000
_cell.length_c   1.000
_cell.angle_alpha   90.00
_cell.angle_beta   90.00
_cell.angle_gamma   90.00
#
_symmetry.space_group_name_H-M   'P 1'
#
loop_
_entity.id
_entity.type
_entity.pdbx_description
1 polymer ?
#
loop_
_entity_poly.entity_id
_entity_poly.type
_entity_poly.pdbx_seq_one_letter_code
_entity_poly.pdbx_strand_id
1 'polypeptide(L)'
;MEQEPDDARINELEFIPMEQIIDVLTEKLTEDVSNEFIESIAESIYEDLRKSYESYAKELFITRNAEMNKSKKSFAELQCFVNSTYSKILLFNKTNEFIGESSSQAFKDLQSRLNKHLLRTLATDIVNELISFFNEELLSENISHEARTKIINKLDVEFKNDFLKLNDSLNSNEVKTFIDELDECAVKIDMMIKKIDSKKEKSILSEHQQSLLLQLNECQDSILCLHILVLLVFQMVHHHMLHASGKFVPQILQFLQKDTNDEIYQLIKQCQDYVLQFKATKDDQAKLDIKTKLNESIGHCKQLLNDFIAKKLSLRIVENK
;
A
#
# COMPACT_ATOMS: atom_id res chain seq x y z
N MET A 1 12.34 -51.63 20.08
CA MET A 1 12.74 -50.23 19.86
C MET A 1 11.52 -49.54 19.29
N GLU A 2 10.63 -49.13 20.19
CA GLU A 2 9.49 -48.27 19.86
C GLU A 2 9.96 -46.83 19.99
N GLN A 3 9.80 -46.03 18.93
CA GLN A 3 9.61 -44.60 19.04
C GLN A 3 8.53 -44.22 18.01
N GLU A 4 7.36 -43.89 18.55
CA GLU A 4 6.22 -43.33 17.84
C GLU A 4 6.57 -41.96 17.23
N PRO A 5 5.87 -41.55 16.15
CA PRO A 5 6.05 -40.24 15.55
C PRO A 5 5.36 -39.17 16.41
N ASP A 6 6.12 -38.13 16.74
CA ASP A 6 5.67 -36.94 17.47
C ASP A 6 4.73 -36.11 16.57
N ASP A 7 3.44 -36.38 16.74
CA ASP A 7 2.32 -35.66 16.15
C ASP A 7 2.24 -34.27 16.81
N ALA A 8 2.92 -33.29 16.20
CA ALA A 8 2.83 -31.88 16.57
C ALA A 8 1.43 -31.35 16.26
N ARG A 9 0.47 -31.74 17.10
CA ARG A 9 -0.87 -31.18 17.12
C ARG A 9 -0.75 -29.70 17.45
N ILE A 10 -1.30 -28.91 16.55
CA ILE A 10 -1.68 -27.51 16.77
C ILE A 10 -2.38 -27.47 18.14
N ASN A 11 -1.77 -26.82 19.13
CA ASN A 11 -2.48 -26.53 20.37
C ASN A 11 -3.53 -25.48 20.03
N GLU A 12 -4.72 -25.93 19.66
CA GLU A 12 -5.92 -25.08 19.70
C GLU A 12 -5.99 -24.47 21.10
N LEU A 13 -6.32 -23.18 21.15
CA LEU A 13 -6.44 -22.45 22.41
C LEU A 13 -7.47 -23.16 23.28
N GLU A 14 -7.01 -23.83 24.34
CA GLU A 14 -7.86 -24.72 25.13
C GLU A 14 -8.90 -23.88 25.90
N PHE A 15 -10.16 -23.96 25.46
CA PHE A 15 -11.28 -23.35 26.15
C PHE A 15 -11.72 -24.23 27.33
N ILE A 16 -12.35 -23.63 28.34
CA ILE A 16 -12.73 -24.35 29.55
C ILE A 16 -13.66 -25.55 29.24
N PRO A 17 -13.50 -26.68 29.95
CA PRO A 17 -14.37 -27.84 29.78
C PRO A 17 -15.83 -27.53 30.12
N MET A 18 -16.77 -28.21 29.45
CA MET A 18 -18.22 -28.06 29.69
C MET A 18 -18.60 -28.28 31.16
N GLU A 19 -17.93 -29.22 31.82
CA GLU A 19 -18.13 -29.55 33.24
C GLU A 19 -17.95 -28.33 34.14
N GLN A 20 -16.94 -27.48 33.87
CA GLN A 20 -16.70 -26.27 34.66
C GLN A 20 -17.77 -25.20 34.42
N ILE A 21 -18.34 -25.13 33.23
CA ILE A 21 -19.46 -24.22 32.93
C ILE A 21 -20.70 -24.66 33.70
N ILE A 22 -20.97 -25.96 33.72
CA ILE A 22 -22.07 -26.55 34.50
C ILE A 22 -21.88 -26.29 36.00
N ASP A 23 -20.67 -26.45 36.53
CA ASP A 23 -20.37 -26.18 37.94
C ASP A 23 -20.66 -24.71 38.32
N VAL A 24 -20.21 -23.76 37.49
CA VAL A 24 -20.47 -22.33 37.70
C VAL A 24 -21.95 -22.01 37.60
N LEU A 25 -22.67 -22.58 36.63
CA LEU A 25 -24.12 -22.39 36.51
C LEU A 25 -24.86 -22.97 37.71
N THR A 26 -24.42 -24.12 38.23
CA THR A 26 -24.99 -24.77 39.41
C THR A 26 -24.77 -23.95 40.68
N GLU A 27 -23.63 -23.26 40.81
CA GLU A 27 -23.38 -22.34 41.93
C GLU A 27 -24.25 -21.07 41.83
N LYS A 28 -24.55 -20.61 40.61
CA LYS A 28 -25.25 -19.33 40.38
C LYS A 28 -26.77 -19.46 40.27
N LEU A 29 -27.27 -20.62 39.86
CA LEU A 29 -28.69 -20.92 39.76
C LEU A 29 -29.12 -21.60 41.08
N THR A 30 -30.19 -21.10 41.69
CA THR A 30 -30.72 -21.56 42.99
C THR A 30 -31.01 -23.06 43.05
N GLU A 31 -31.06 -23.63 44.25
CA GLU A 31 -31.16 -25.08 44.55
C GLU A 31 -32.35 -25.85 43.89
N ASP A 32 -33.37 -25.15 43.35
CA ASP A 32 -34.58 -25.76 42.78
C ASP A 32 -34.52 -26.00 41.25
N VAL A 33 -33.37 -25.80 40.61
CA VAL A 33 -33.22 -25.98 39.16
C VAL A 33 -32.73 -27.41 38.85
N SER A 34 -33.39 -28.11 37.93
CA SER A 34 -32.99 -29.47 37.55
C SER A 34 -31.65 -29.47 36.81
N ASN A 35 -30.82 -30.49 37.07
CA ASN A 35 -29.53 -30.65 36.42
C ASN A 35 -29.66 -30.71 34.88
N GLU A 36 -30.69 -31.37 34.36
CA GLU A 36 -30.98 -31.44 32.91
C GLU A 36 -31.19 -30.04 32.28
N PHE A 37 -31.77 -29.10 33.03
CA PHE A 37 -31.97 -27.75 32.54
C PHE A 37 -30.66 -26.93 32.59
N ILE A 38 -29.83 -27.14 33.60
CA ILE A 38 -28.50 -26.52 33.71
C ILE A 38 -27.60 -26.99 32.57
N GLU A 39 -27.58 -28.29 32.28
CA GLU A 39 -26.86 -28.88 31.14
C GLU A 39 -27.32 -28.27 29.81
N SER A 40 -28.64 -28.15 29.60
CA SER A 40 -29.18 -27.52 28.38
C SER A 40 -28.78 -26.05 28.22
N ILE A 41 -28.72 -25.29 29.33
CA ILE A 41 -28.22 -23.90 29.31
C ILE A 41 -26.73 -23.91 28.94
N ALA A 42 -25.92 -24.75 29.59
CA ALA A 42 -24.48 -24.86 29.34
C ALA A 42 -24.19 -25.15 27.85
N GLU A 43 -24.88 -26.13 27.27
CA GLU A 43 -24.77 -26.46 25.84
C GLU A 43 -25.16 -25.27 24.95
N SER A 44 -26.21 -24.53 25.30
CA SER A 44 -26.68 -23.39 24.51
C SER A 44 -25.70 -22.21 24.50
N ILE A 45 -24.96 -21.99 25.58
CA ILE A 45 -24.04 -20.85 25.73
C ILE A 45 -22.59 -21.21 25.42
N TYR A 46 -22.23 -22.50 25.34
CA TYR A 46 -20.85 -22.96 25.19
C TYR A 46 -20.15 -22.33 23.99
N GLU A 47 -20.79 -22.38 22.82
CA GLU A 47 -20.24 -21.84 21.58
C GLU A 47 -20.08 -20.32 21.61
N ASP A 48 -21.00 -19.60 22.27
CA ASP A 48 -20.91 -18.15 22.41
C ASP A 48 -19.79 -17.75 23.38
N LEU A 49 -19.64 -18.48 24.48
CA LEU A 49 -18.54 -18.29 25.43
C LEU A 49 -17.18 -18.63 24.81
N ARG A 50 -17.10 -19.72 24.02
CA ARG A 50 -15.90 -20.09 23.28
C ARG A 50 -15.49 -18.99 22.30
N LYS A 51 -16.43 -18.51 21.47
CA LYS A 51 -16.17 -17.40 20.54
C LYS A 51 -15.74 -16.12 21.26
N SER A 52 -16.36 -15.82 22.40
CA SER A 52 -16.00 -14.67 23.22
C SER A 52 -14.59 -14.82 23.81
N TYR A 53 -14.23 -16.02 24.26
CA TYR A 53 -12.90 -16.33 24.78
C TYR A 53 -11.84 -16.23 23.69
N GLU A 54 -12.08 -16.82 22.52
CA GLU A 54 -11.16 -16.73 21.37
C GLU A 54 -10.96 -15.27 20.95
N SER A 55 -12.04 -14.48 20.90
CA SER A 55 -11.96 -13.05 20.57
C SER A 55 -11.15 -12.28 21.60
N TYR A 56 -11.36 -12.53 22.89
CA TYR A 56 -10.63 -11.86 23.97
C TYR A 56 -9.17 -12.30 24.06
N ALA A 57 -8.88 -13.59 23.86
CA ALA A 57 -7.52 -14.10 23.84
C ALA A 57 -6.73 -13.57 22.63
N LYS A 58 -7.37 -13.43 21.46
CA LYS A 58 -6.80 -12.75 20.31
C LYS A 58 -6.50 -11.28 20.62
N GLU A 59 -7.45 -10.57 21.22
CA GLU A 59 -7.25 -9.17 21.62
C GLU A 59 -6.11 -9.04 22.63
N LEU A 60 -6.02 -9.94 23.61
CA LEU A 60 -4.91 -9.99 24.58
C LEU A 60 -3.58 -10.35 23.93
N PHE A 61 -3.53 -11.29 22.99
CA PHE A 61 -2.31 -11.64 22.26
C PHE A 61 -1.83 -10.45 21.43
N ILE A 62 -2.75 -9.80 20.72
CA ILE A 62 -2.50 -8.58 19.96
C ILE A 62 -2.03 -7.44 20.88
N THR A 63 -2.70 -7.23 22.02
CA THR A 63 -2.39 -6.17 22.98
C THR A 63 -1.06 -6.43 23.66
N ARG A 64 -0.77 -7.68 24.06
CA ARG A 64 0.49 -8.07 24.67
C ARG A 64 1.67 -7.92 23.70
N ASN A 65 1.48 -8.26 22.43
CA ASN A 65 2.47 -7.96 21.38
C ASN A 65 2.61 -6.45 21.15
N ALA A 66 1.54 -5.66 21.28
CA ALA A 66 1.60 -4.20 21.20
C ALA A 66 2.28 -3.55 22.44
N GLU A 67 2.13 -4.12 23.64
CA GLU A 67 2.75 -3.66 24.89
C GLU A 67 4.24 -3.99 24.98
N MET A 68 4.66 -5.09 24.36
CA MET A 68 6.08 -5.48 24.27
C MET A 68 6.85 -4.64 23.23
N ASN A 69 6.16 -3.92 22.36
CA ASN A 69 6.75 -3.00 21.40
C ASN A 69 7.05 -1.62 22.02
N LYS A 70 8.32 -1.17 21.95
CA LYS A 70 8.69 0.24 22.23
C LYS A 70 8.06 1.22 21.22
N SER A 71 7.58 0.70 20.10
CA SER A 71 6.69 1.36 19.15
C SER A 71 5.25 1.12 19.58
N LYS A 72 4.58 2.15 20.12
CA LYS A 72 3.19 2.13 20.62
C LYS A 72 2.11 1.90 19.52
N LYS A 73 2.40 1.12 18.47
CA LYS A 73 1.51 0.98 17.32
C LYS A 73 0.56 -0.19 17.54
N SER A 74 -0.72 0.11 17.62
CA SER A 74 -1.80 -0.88 17.76
C SER A 74 -2.01 -1.66 16.46
N PHE A 75 -2.58 -2.86 16.56
CA PHE A 75 -2.99 -3.62 15.37
C PHE A 75 -4.01 -2.87 14.50
N ALA A 76 -4.87 -2.05 15.11
CA ALA A 76 -5.78 -1.18 14.39
C ALA A 76 -5.04 -0.14 13.51
N GLU A 77 -3.94 0.43 14.01
CA GLU A 77 -3.09 1.34 13.25
C GLU A 77 -2.32 0.61 12.13
N LEU A 78 -1.82 -0.60 12.40
CA LEU A 78 -1.22 -1.46 11.37
C LEU A 78 -2.25 -1.75 10.26
N GLN A 79 -3.44 -2.23 10.62
CA GLN A 79 -4.50 -2.54 9.66
C GLN A 79 -4.92 -1.30 8.86
N CYS A 80 -5.00 -0.14 9.50
CA CYS A 80 -5.31 1.12 8.81
C CYS A 80 -4.22 1.47 7.78
N PHE A 81 -2.95 1.37 8.18
CA PHE A 81 -1.82 1.60 7.30
C PHE A 81 -1.82 0.63 6.11
N VAL A 82 -1.89 -0.69 6.36
CA VAL A 82 -1.87 -1.71 5.31
C VAL A 82 -3.02 -1.48 4.34
N ASN A 83 -4.25 -1.27 4.83
CA ASN A 83 -5.41 -1.02 3.96
C ASN A 83 -5.26 0.26 3.11
N SER A 84 -4.74 1.34 3.70
CA SER A 84 -4.51 2.60 3.00
C SER A 84 -3.47 2.45 1.89
N THR A 85 -2.36 1.79 2.19
CA THR A 85 -1.26 1.57 1.23
C THR A 85 -1.66 0.55 0.16
N TYR A 86 -2.32 -0.55 0.54
CA TYR A 86 -2.86 -1.56 -0.36
C TYR A 86 -3.83 -0.94 -1.36
N SER A 87 -4.73 -0.07 -0.89
CA SER A 87 -5.68 0.60 -1.78
C SER A 87 -4.98 1.44 -2.86
N LYS A 88 -3.87 2.10 -2.50
CA LYS A 88 -3.05 2.85 -3.46
C LYS A 88 -2.34 1.91 -4.44
N ILE A 89 -1.77 0.80 -3.96
CA ILE A 89 -1.12 -0.22 -4.80
C ILE A 89 -2.08 -0.73 -5.88
N LEU A 90 -3.33 -1.03 -5.54
CA LEU A 90 -4.33 -1.47 -6.51
C LEU A 90 -4.59 -0.43 -7.61
N LEU A 91 -4.77 0.85 -7.25
CA LEU A 91 -5.01 1.91 -8.23
C LEU A 91 -3.78 2.23 -9.09
N PHE A 92 -2.59 2.17 -8.51
CA PHE A 92 -1.34 2.31 -9.27
C PHE A 92 -1.11 1.12 -10.20
N ASN A 93 -1.41 -0.11 -9.77
CA ASN A 93 -1.32 -1.28 -10.64
C ASN A 93 -2.28 -1.18 -11.82
N LYS A 94 -3.54 -0.81 -11.57
CA LYS A 94 -4.55 -0.54 -12.63
C LYS A 94 -4.04 0.48 -13.65
N THR A 95 -3.34 1.51 -13.19
CA THR A 95 -2.73 2.52 -14.07
C THR A 95 -1.56 1.96 -14.88
N ASN A 96 -0.73 1.12 -14.29
CA ASN A 96 0.37 0.46 -15.00
C ASN A 96 -0.18 -0.50 -16.08
N GLU A 97 -1.26 -1.22 -15.79
CA GLU A 97 -1.97 -2.07 -16.76
C GLU A 97 -2.53 -1.24 -17.92
N PHE A 98 -3.21 -0.12 -17.63
CA PHE A 98 -3.70 0.83 -18.63
C PHE A 98 -2.58 1.33 -19.58
N ILE A 99 -1.39 1.63 -19.05
CA ILE A 99 -0.24 2.02 -19.87
C ILE A 99 0.24 0.83 -20.75
N GLY A 100 0.24 -0.38 -20.19
CA GLY A 100 0.66 -1.61 -20.85
C GLY A 100 -0.27 -2.13 -21.94
N GLU A 101 -1.56 -1.77 -21.90
CA GLU A 101 -2.54 -2.07 -22.94
C GLU A 101 -2.22 -1.39 -24.28
N SER A 102 -1.38 -0.36 -24.26
CA SER A 102 -0.91 0.30 -25.47
C SER A 102 -0.14 -0.66 -26.40
N SER A 103 -0.31 -0.50 -27.71
CA SER A 103 0.35 -1.35 -28.71
C SER A 103 1.87 -1.13 -28.81
N SER A 104 2.40 -0.05 -28.22
CA SER A 104 3.82 0.28 -28.24
C SER A 104 4.63 -0.57 -27.25
N GLN A 105 5.66 -1.25 -27.75
CA GLN A 105 6.60 -2.01 -26.90
C GLN A 105 7.26 -1.12 -25.83
N ALA A 106 7.53 0.15 -26.13
CA ALA A 106 8.12 1.08 -25.18
C ALA A 106 7.24 1.31 -23.93
N PHE A 107 5.90 1.22 -24.09
CA PHE A 107 4.98 1.38 -22.96
C PHE A 107 4.79 0.08 -22.17
N LYS A 108 4.94 -1.08 -22.79
CA LYS A 108 5.06 -2.37 -22.08
C LYS A 108 6.33 -2.41 -21.22
N ASP A 109 7.44 -1.91 -21.75
CA ASP A 109 8.68 -1.79 -20.99
C ASP A 109 8.55 -0.77 -19.85
N LEU A 110 7.83 0.34 -20.07
CA LEU A 110 7.50 1.30 -19.02
C LEU A 110 6.67 0.65 -17.92
N GLN A 111 5.59 -0.07 -18.26
CA GLN A 111 4.76 -0.83 -17.32
C GLN A 111 5.60 -1.75 -16.45
N SER A 112 6.48 -2.59 -17.04
CA SER A 112 7.34 -3.50 -16.28
C SER A 112 8.23 -2.75 -15.26
N ARG A 113 8.76 -1.58 -15.66
CA ARG A 113 9.61 -0.77 -14.78
C ARG A 113 8.81 -0.04 -13.70
N LEU A 114 7.57 0.35 -13.96
CA LEU A 114 6.65 0.92 -12.98
C LEU A 114 6.20 -0.13 -11.96
N ASN A 115 5.88 -1.35 -12.39
CA ASN A 115 5.58 -2.48 -11.50
C ASN A 115 6.75 -2.76 -10.55
N LYS A 116 7.97 -2.84 -11.07
CA LYS A 116 9.19 -2.96 -10.26
C LYS A 116 9.36 -1.81 -9.27
N HIS A 117 9.00 -0.59 -9.66
CA HIS A 117 9.09 0.57 -8.77
C HIS A 117 8.06 0.51 -7.65
N LEU A 118 6.82 0.15 -7.97
CA LEU A 118 5.73 -0.03 -7.01
C LEU A 118 6.07 -1.11 -5.97
N LEU A 119 6.58 -2.26 -6.42
CA LEU A 119 7.02 -3.34 -5.55
C LEU A 119 8.15 -2.88 -4.61
N ARG A 120 9.14 -2.16 -5.14
CA ARG A 120 10.30 -1.70 -4.34
C ARG A 120 10.00 -0.54 -3.39
N THR A 121 8.81 0.05 -3.46
CA THR A 121 8.42 1.19 -2.62
C THR A 121 7.23 0.79 -1.75
N LEU A 122 6.00 1.06 -2.19
CA LEU A 122 4.80 0.87 -1.36
C LEU A 122 4.59 -0.58 -0.91
N ALA A 123 4.90 -1.56 -1.76
CA ALA A 123 4.79 -2.96 -1.37
C ALA A 123 5.85 -3.35 -0.33
N THR A 124 7.10 -2.91 -0.52
CA THR A 124 8.16 -3.03 0.50
C THR A 124 7.75 -2.38 1.82
N ASP A 125 7.10 -1.21 1.80
CA ASP A 125 6.65 -0.52 3.01
C ASP A 125 5.63 -1.36 3.79
N ILE A 126 4.68 -2.01 3.11
CA ILE A 126 3.76 -2.97 3.74
C ILE A 126 4.53 -4.12 4.40
N VAL A 127 5.48 -4.74 3.68
CA VAL A 127 6.25 -5.86 4.22
C VAL A 127 7.11 -5.44 5.40
N ASN A 128 7.79 -4.30 5.31
CA ASN A 128 8.59 -3.77 6.41
C ASN A 128 7.72 -3.49 7.64
N GLU A 129 6.53 -2.92 7.45
CA GLU A 129 5.61 -2.61 8.54
C GLU A 129 5.08 -3.89 9.21
N LEU A 130 4.66 -4.88 8.41
CA LEU A 130 4.23 -6.18 8.94
C LEU A 130 5.34 -6.86 9.73
N ILE A 131 6.55 -6.96 9.17
CA ILE A 131 7.69 -7.58 9.88
C ILE A 131 8.02 -6.80 11.16
N SER A 132 8.00 -5.46 11.12
CA SER A 132 8.29 -4.62 12.31
C SER A 132 7.25 -4.79 13.40
N PHE A 133 6.00 -5.11 13.05
CA PHE A 133 4.95 -5.35 14.04
C PHE A 133 5.16 -6.68 14.77
N PHE A 134 5.56 -7.72 14.04
CA PHE A 134 5.78 -9.07 14.59
C PHE A 134 7.19 -9.33 15.12
N ASN A 135 8.10 -8.36 14.97
CA ASN A 135 9.47 -8.47 15.44
C ASN A 135 9.84 -7.27 16.32
N GLU A 136 10.36 -7.52 17.52
CA GLU A 136 10.70 -6.47 18.51
C GLU A 136 11.79 -5.48 18.03
N GLU A 137 12.50 -5.78 16.93
CA GLU A 137 13.50 -4.88 16.33
C GLU A 137 12.84 -3.91 15.35
N LEU A 138 12.92 -2.62 15.67
CA LEU A 138 12.47 -1.53 14.80
C LEU A 138 13.30 -1.54 13.51
N LEU A 139 12.66 -1.81 12.39
CA LEU A 139 13.33 -1.91 11.10
C LEU A 139 13.62 -0.51 10.58
N SER A 140 14.83 -0.32 10.02
CA SER A 140 15.11 0.88 9.25
C SER A 140 14.29 0.88 7.96
N GLU A 141 13.95 2.07 7.47
CA GLU A 141 13.15 2.24 6.24
C GLU A 141 13.80 1.60 4.98
N ASN A 142 15.08 1.21 5.06
CA ASN A 142 15.86 0.70 3.92
C ASN A 142 16.53 -0.66 4.19
N ILE A 143 15.82 -1.59 4.85
CA ILE A 143 16.32 -2.95 5.00
C ILE A 143 16.32 -3.71 3.67
N SER A 144 17.36 -4.52 3.44
CA SER A 144 17.48 -5.37 2.26
C SER A 144 16.53 -6.57 2.34
N HIS A 145 16.29 -7.23 1.19
CA HIS A 145 15.52 -8.48 1.13
C HIS A 145 16.17 -9.58 2.00
N GLU A 146 17.49 -9.69 2.00
CA GLU A 146 18.23 -10.63 2.86
C GLU A 146 18.09 -10.28 4.35
N ALA A 147 18.10 -9.00 4.71
CA ALA A 147 17.89 -8.56 6.08
C ALA A 147 16.48 -8.93 6.55
N ARG A 148 15.44 -8.63 5.75
CA ARG A 148 14.07 -9.10 6.00
C ARG A 148 14.01 -10.61 6.18
N THR A 149 14.64 -11.37 5.30
CA THR A 149 14.68 -12.83 5.38
C THR A 149 15.27 -13.32 6.70
N LYS A 150 16.37 -12.72 7.17
CA LYS A 150 16.97 -13.07 8.46
C LYS A 150 16.05 -12.78 9.64
N ILE A 151 15.29 -11.70 9.58
CA ILE A 151 14.34 -11.32 10.62
C ILE A 151 13.14 -12.27 10.62
N ILE A 152 12.54 -12.52 9.45
CA ILE A 152 11.41 -13.45 9.27
C ILE A 152 11.78 -14.85 9.77
N ASN A 153 13.04 -15.26 9.59
CA ASN A 153 13.52 -16.55 10.09
C ASN A 153 13.50 -16.70 11.62
N LYS A 154 13.41 -15.59 12.36
CA LYS A 154 13.27 -15.55 13.83
C LYS A 154 11.80 -15.57 14.29
N LEU A 155 10.83 -15.38 13.39
CA LEU A 155 9.41 -15.45 13.72
C LEU A 155 9.00 -16.90 14.01
N ASP A 156 7.87 -17.06 14.70
CA ASP A 156 7.28 -18.36 14.96
C ASP A 156 7.04 -19.14 13.67
N VAL A 157 7.23 -20.46 13.74
CA VAL A 157 7.13 -21.37 12.59
C VAL A 157 5.80 -21.23 11.87
N GLU A 158 4.75 -20.91 12.62
CA GLU A 158 3.39 -20.70 12.12
C GLU A 158 3.27 -19.55 11.12
N PHE A 159 3.99 -18.44 11.30
CA PHE A 159 3.90 -17.25 10.42
C PHE A 159 5.05 -17.17 9.40
N LYS A 160 6.15 -17.86 9.71
CA LYS A 160 7.40 -17.77 8.97
C LYS A 160 7.25 -18.03 7.47
N ASN A 161 6.52 -19.07 7.07
CA ASN A 161 6.42 -19.46 5.67
C ASN A 161 5.67 -18.42 4.83
N ASP A 162 4.55 -17.88 5.33
CA ASP A 162 3.75 -16.88 4.61
C ASP A 162 4.48 -15.55 4.49
N PHE A 163 5.20 -15.14 5.55
CA PHE A 163 6.05 -13.96 5.51
C PHE A 163 7.24 -14.11 4.55
N LEU A 164 7.84 -15.29 4.43
CA LEU A 164 8.91 -15.55 3.46
C LEU A 164 8.39 -15.41 2.02
N LYS A 165 7.26 -16.04 1.69
CA LYS A 165 6.66 -15.92 0.35
C LYS A 165 6.28 -14.47 0.04
N LEU A 166 5.68 -13.76 0.99
CA LEU A 166 5.35 -12.35 0.86
C LEU A 166 6.60 -11.51 0.58
N ASN A 167 7.70 -11.73 1.30
CA ASN A 167 8.96 -11.03 1.06
C ASN A 167 9.57 -11.37 -0.32
N ASP A 168 9.47 -12.62 -0.76
CA ASP A 168 9.97 -13.06 -2.07
C ASP A 168 9.15 -12.49 -3.23
N SER A 169 7.84 -12.30 -3.03
CA SER A 169 6.94 -11.71 -4.03
C SER A 169 7.36 -10.29 -4.46
N LEU A 170 8.08 -9.54 -3.62
CA LEU A 170 8.65 -8.22 -3.94
C LEU A 170 9.64 -8.27 -5.13
N ASN A 171 10.20 -9.45 -5.45
CA ASN A 171 11.13 -9.67 -6.55
C ASN A 171 10.47 -10.30 -7.81
N SER A 172 9.19 -10.67 -7.75
CA SER A 172 8.48 -11.38 -8.82
C SER A 172 8.29 -10.57 -10.11
N ASN A 173 8.45 -9.25 -10.06
CA ASN A 173 8.12 -8.28 -11.11
C ASN A 173 6.62 -8.21 -11.47
N GLU A 174 5.78 -8.99 -10.79
CA GLU A 174 4.34 -9.07 -11.00
C GLU A 174 3.64 -8.59 -9.73
N VAL A 175 2.94 -7.46 -9.81
CA VAL A 175 2.23 -6.89 -8.66
C VAL A 175 1.14 -7.83 -8.16
N LYS A 176 0.54 -8.61 -9.07
CA LYS A 176 -0.47 -9.62 -8.74
C LYS A 176 0.08 -10.67 -7.76
N THR A 177 1.28 -11.20 -8.00
CA THR A 177 1.91 -12.16 -7.10
C THR A 177 2.09 -11.59 -5.69
N PHE A 178 2.46 -10.30 -5.58
CA PHE A 178 2.51 -9.64 -4.27
C PHE A 178 1.12 -9.52 -3.61
N ILE A 179 0.08 -9.18 -4.37
CA ILE A 179 -1.29 -9.08 -3.87
C ILE A 179 -1.77 -10.44 -3.34
N ASP A 180 -1.58 -11.50 -4.12
CA ASP A 180 -2.01 -12.86 -3.76
C ASP A 180 -1.31 -13.32 -2.47
N GLU A 181 0.01 -13.15 -2.36
CA GLU A 181 0.77 -13.52 -1.15
C GLU A 181 0.46 -12.62 0.05
N LEU A 182 0.09 -11.36 -0.16
CA LEU A 182 -0.36 -10.46 0.91
C LEU A 182 -1.72 -10.89 1.45
N ASP A 183 -2.65 -11.30 0.59
CA ASP A 183 -3.97 -11.77 1.00
C ASP A 183 -3.85 -13.06 1.84
N GLU A 184 -3.01 -14.02 1.44
CA GLU A 184 -2.72 -15.23 2.22
C GLU A 184 -2.10 -14.89 3.59
N CYS A 185 -1.10 -14.00 3.60
CA CYS A 185 -0.47 -13.55 4.84
C CYS A 185 -1.47 -12.81 5.75
N ALA A 186 -2.35 -11.98 5.19
CA ALA A 186 -3.36 -11.24 5.93
C ALA A 186 -4.40 -12.18 6.59
N VAL A 187 -4.83 -13.23 5.88
CA VAL A 187 -5.70 -14.27 6.47
C VAL A 187 -5.01 -14.93 7.65
N LYS A 188 -3.71 -15.24 7.52
CA LYS A 188 -2.96 -15.92 8.58
C LYS A 188 -2.86 -15.12 9.87
N ILE A 189 -2.77 -13.78 9.76
CA ILE A 189 -2.65 -12.87 10.91
C ILE A 189 -3.99 -12.22 11.30
N ASP A 190 -5.12 -12.73 10.79
CA ASP A 190 -6.48 -12.21 11.02
C ASP A 190 -6.63 -10.72 10.69
N MET A 191 -5.90 -10.25 9.66
CA MET A 191 -5.97 -8.89 9.16
C MET A 191 -7.02 -8.78 8.05
N MET A 192 -7.99 -7.89 8.24
CA MET A 192 -9.00 -7.64 7.23
C MET A 192 -8.49 -6.71 6.12
N ILE A 193 -8.29 -7.25 4.91
CA ILE A 193 -8.02 -6.48 3.70
C ILE A 193 -9.34 -6.03 3.06
N LYS A 194 -9.49 -4.73 2.86
CA LYS A 194 -10.69 -4.10 2.32
C LYS A 194 -10.58 -3.97 0.80
N LYS A 195 -11.62 -4.44 0.11
CA LYS A 195 -11.79 -4.18 -1.31
C LYS A 195 -12.13 -2.70 -1.55
N ILE A 196 -11.70 -2.19 -2.70
CA ILE A 196 -12.03 -0.82 -3.13
C ILE A 196 -13.35 -0.85 -3.89
N ASP A 197 -14.35 -0.13 -3.38
CA ASP A 197 -15.55 0.18 -4.14
C ASP A 197 -15.38 1.45 -4.99
N SER A 198 -16.31 1.68 -5.92
CA SER A 198 -16.26 2.84 -6.81
C SER A 198 -16.30 4.20 -6.10
N LYS A 199 -16.88 4.27 -4.89
CA LYS A 199 -16.95 5.50 -4.09
C LYS A 199 -15.59 5.79 -3.45
N LYS A 200 -14.93 4.76 -2.91
CA LYS A 200 -13.61 4.85 -2.30
C LYS A 200 -12.55 5.12 -3.35
N GLU A 201 -12.62 4.51 -4.54
CA GLU A 201 -11.74 4.83 -5.68
C GLU A 201 -11.80 6.32 -6.01
N LYS A 202 -13.01 6.89 -6.17
CA LYS A 202 -13.18 8.33 -6.43
C LYS A 202 -12.61 9.20 -5.31
N SER A 203 -12.80 8.81 -4.05
CA SER A 203 -12.22 9.52 -2.89
C SER A 203 -10.70 9.54 -2.97
N ILE A 204 -10.06 8.38 -3.18
CA ILE A 204 -8.60 8.27 -3.24
C ILE A 204 -8.04 9.06 -4.41
N LEU A 205 -8.67 9.01 -5.60
CA LEU A 205 -8.25 9.81 -6.75
C LEU A 205 -8.35 11.31 -6.44
N SER A 206 -9.45 11.76 -5.84
CA SER A 206 -9.62 13.16 -5.46
C SER A 206 -8.57 13.60 -4.42
N GLU A 207 -8.34 12.80 -3.39
CA GLU A 207 -7.32 13.06 -2.36
C GLU A 207 -5.92 13.13 -2.96
N HIS A 208 -5.57 12.21 -3.87
CA HIS A 208 -4.28 12.19 -4.54
C HIS A 208 -4.08 13.43 -5.43
N GLN A 209 -5.10 13.84 -6.20
CA GLN A 209 -5.04 15.04 -7.02
C GLN A 209 -4.84 16.29 -6.16
N GLN A 210 -5.57 16.41 -5.05
CA GLN A 210 -5.42 17.52 -4.10
C GLN A 210 -4.03 17.53 -3.46
N SER A 211 -3.50 16.36 -3.10
CA SER A 211 -2.14 16.25 -2.56
C SER A 211 -1.09 16.70 -3.57
N LEU A 212 -1.20 16.29 -4.84
CA LEU A 212 -0.29 16.73 -5.90
C LEU A 212 -0.38 18.25 -6.13
N LEU A 213 -1.58 18.84 -6.10
CA LEU A 213 -1.76 20.28 -6.21
C LEU A 213 -1.10 21.04 -5.05
N LEU A 214 -1.29 20.55 -3.82
CA LEU A 214 -0.66 21.15 -2.64
C LEU A 214 0.88 21.06 -2.74
N GLN A 215 1.40 19.87 -3.01
CA GLN A 215 2.84 19.66 -3.19
C GLN A 215 3.40 20.54 -4.30
N LEU A 216 2.70 20.70 -5.42
CA LEU A 216 3.13 21.55 -6.52
C LEU A 216 3.21 23.02 -6.11
N ASN A 217 2.25 23.50 -5.32
CA ASN A 217 2.21 24.90 -4.86
C ASN A 217 3.32 25.18 -3.84
N GLU A 218 3.63 24.24 -2.95
CA GLU A 218 4.66 24.39 -1.93
C GLU A 218 6.08 24.12 -2.45
N CYS A 219 6.21 23.32 -3.51
CA CYS A 219 7.51 22.91 -4.05
C CYS A 219 8.29 24.09 -4.66
N GLN A 220 9.52 24.26 -4.15
CA GLN A 220 10.49 25.26 -4.61
C GLN A 220 11.53 24.68 -5.57
N ASP A 221 11.75 23.36 -5.55
CA ASP A 221 12.68 22.71 -6.46
C ASP A 221 12.01 22.47 -7.82
N SER A 222 12.52 23.13 -8.87
CA SER A 222 11.89 23.09 -10.19
C SER A 222 11.95 21.72 -10.88
N ILE A 223 12.92 20.87 -10.53
CA ILE A 223 13.03 19.51 -11.08
C ILE A 223 11.92 18.63 -10.46
N LEU A 224 11.72 18.75 -9.15
CA LEU A 224 10.63 18.09 -8.44
C LEU A 224 9.27 18.65 -8.87
N CYS A 225 9.16 19.97 -9.08
CA CYS A 225 7.94 20.57 -9.65
C CYS A 225 7.57 19.95 -10.99
N LEU A 226 8.53 19.76 -11.91
CA LEU A 226 8.29 19.10 -13.19
C LEU A 226 7.74 17.69 -12.99
N HIS A 227 8.33 16.93 -12.07
CA HIS A 227 7.86 15.58 -11.77
C HIS A 227 6.41 15.59 -11.27
N ILE A 228 6.07 16.44 -10.30
CA ILE A 228 4.72 16.58 -9.74
C ILE A 228 3.73 17.03 -10.83
N LEU A 229 4.11 18.00 -11.67
CA LEU A 229 3.31 18.47 -12.80
C LEU A 229 2.93 17.33 -13.74
N VAL A 230 3.90 16.49 -14.11
CA VAL A 230 3.67 15.36 -15.02
C VAL A 230 2.70 14.34 -14.40
N LEU A 231 2.84 14.02 -13.11
CA LEU A 231 1.90 13.13 -12.42
C LEU A 231 0.49 13.72 -12.35
N LEU A 232 0.38 15.02 -12.04
CA LEU A 232 -0.89 15.72 -11.93
C LEU A 232 -1.61 15.80 -13.29
N VAL A 233 -0.90 16.20 -14.34
CA VAL A 233 -1.46 16.26 -15.70
C VAL A 233 -1.86 14.87 -16.17
N PHE A 234 -1.05 13.85 -15.93
CA PHE A 234 -1.43 12.46 -16.23
C PHE A 234 -2.75 12.08 -15.57
N GLN A 235 -2.89 12.36 -14.28
CA GLN A 235 -4.11 12.04 -13.55
C GLN A 235 -5.32 12.82 -14.05
N MET A 236 -5.15 14.10 -14.40
CA MET A 236 -6.27 14.90 -14.88
C MET A 236 -6.69 14.53 -16.32
N VAL A 237 -5.77 14.05 -17.16
CA VAL A 237 -6.07 13.62 -18.53
C VAL A 237 -6.70 12.23 -18.58
N HIS A 238 -6.16 11.28 -17.80
CA HIS A 238 -6.58 9.87 -17.85
C HIS A 238 -7.48 9.43 -16.69
N HIS A 239 -7.67 10.26 -15.66
CA HIS A 239 -8.37 9.89 -14.42
C HIS A 239 -7.75 8.69 -13.68
N HIS A 240 -6.44 8.54 -13.81
CA HIS A 240 -5.64 7.46 -13.22
C HIS A 240 -4.49 8.05 -12.40
N MET A 241 -4.30 7.59 -11.16
CA MET A 241 -3.15 8.02 -10.35
C MET A 241 -1.90 7.21 -10.70
N LEU A 242 -0.75 7.86 -10.74
CA LEU A 242 0.50 7.23 -11.16
C LEU A 242 1.57 7.31 -10.07
N HIS A 243 2.19 6.17 -9.76
CA HIS A 243 3.32 6.08 -8.84
C HIS A 243 4.61 5.88 -9.62
N ALA A 244 5.40 6.93 -9.74
CA ALA A 244 6.62 6.93 -10.53
C ALA A 244 7.64 7.86 -9.88
N SER A 245 8.93 7.58 -10.04
CA SER A 245 9.99 8.55 -9.75
C SER A 245 10.32 9.42 -10.98
N GLY A 246 11.00 10.55 -10.76
CA GLY A 246 11.35 11.52 -11.80
C GLY A 246 12.11 10.96 -13.01
N LYS A 247 12.74 9.78 -12.89
CA LYS A 247 13.41 9.10 -14.02
C LYS A 247 12.46 8.61 -15.11
N PHE A 248 11.17 8.48 -14.80
CA PHE A 248 10.15 8.03 -15.75
C PHE A 248 9.49 9.18 -16.52
N VAL A 249 9.76 10.43 -16.12
CA VAL A 249 9.17 11.64 -16.74
C VAL A 249 9.24 11.62 -18.26
N PRO A 250 10.38 11.28 -18.92
CA PRO A 250 10.45 11.27 -20.38
C PRO A 250 9.48 10.26 -21.02
N GLN A 251 9.37 9.05 -20.48
CA GLN A 251 8.48 8.02 -21.02
C GLN A 251 7.00 8.34 -20.73
N ILE A 252 6.70 8.91 -19.56
CA ILE A 252 5.34 9.34 -19.22
C ILE A 252 4.91 10.50 -20.12
N LEU A 253 5.80 11.45 -20.38
CA LEU A 253 5.50 12.56 -21.27
C LEU A 253 5.30 12.07 -22.71
N GLN A 254 6.09 11.10 -23.17
CA GLN A 254 5.85 10.44 -24.46
C GLN A 254 4.47 9.78 -24.54
N PHE A 255 4.01 9.16 -23.46
CA PHE A 255 2.66 8.58 -23.38
C PHE A 255 1.57 9.67 -23.48
N LEU A 256 1.75 10.77 -22.77
CA LEU A 256 0.79 11.89 -22.72
C LEU A 256 0.63 12.67 -24.02
N GLN A 257 1.59 12.58 -24.94
CA GLN A 257 1.67 13.42 -26.13
C GLN A 257 0.39 13.43 -26.98
N LYS A 258 -0.30 12.30 -27.09
CA LYS A 258 -1.48 12.18 -27.97
C LYS A 258 -2.78 12.62 -27.33
N ASP A 259 -2.85 12.60 -26.01
CA ASP A 259 -4.08 12.87 -25.28
C ASP A 259 -4.08 14.25 -24.63
N THR A 260 -2.92 14.90 -24.45
CA THR A 260 -2.80 16.16 -23.72
C THR A 260 -2.87 17.36 -24.64
N ASN A 261 -3.57 18.42 -24.23
CA ASN A 261 -3.60 19.71 -24.90
C ASN A 261 -2.19 20.18 -25.30
N ASP A 262 -2.03 20.61 -26.55
CA ASP A 262 -0.73 20.96 -27.13
C ASP A 262 0.00 22.06 -26.35
N GLU A 263 -0.70 23.10 -25.90
CA GLU A 263 -0.10 24.23 -25.19
C GLU A 263 0.57 23.76 -23.89
N ILE A 264 -0.14 22.95 -23.11
CA ILE A 264 0.37 22.39 -21.86
C ILE A 264 1.48 21.37 -22.13
N TYR A 265 1.28 20.51 -23.13
CA TYR A 265 2.25 19.50 -23.49
C TYR A 265 3.60 20.12 -23.88
N GLN A 266 3.60 21.13 -24.77
CA GLN A 266 4.82 21.78 -25.22
C GLN A 266 5.54 22.50 -24.07
N LEU A 267 4.80 23.12 -23.15
CA LEU A 267 5.39 23.82 -22.00
C LEU A 267 6.05 22.84 -21.01
N ILE A 268 5.42 21.70 -20.74
CA ILE A 268 6.00 20.63 -19.91
C ILE A 268 7.23 20.02 -20.60
N LYS A 269 7.16 19.82 -21.92
CA LYS A 269 8.29 19.32 -22.71
C LYS A 269 9.48 20.28 -22.68
N GLN A 270 9.24 21.58 -22.80
CA GLN A 270 10.27 22.60 -22.66
C GLN A 270 10.93 22.55 -21.27
N CYS A 271 10.13 22.38 -20.21
CA CYS A 271 10.69 22.19 -18.86
C CYS A 271 11.58 20.93 -18.79
N GLN A 272 11.15 19.81 -19.39
CA GLN A 272 11.98 18.60 -19.47
C GLN A 272 13.31 18.86 -20.17
N ASP A 273 13.28 19.57 -21.31
CA ASP A 273 14.49 19.89 -22.08
C ASP A 273 15.47 20.73 -21.25
N TYR A 274 14.99 21.70 -20.47
CA TYR A 274 15.85 22.44 -19.54
C TYR A 274 16.41 21.57 -18.43
N VAL A 275 15.65 20.62 -17.88
CA VAL A 275 16.20 19.66 -16.89
C VAL A 275 17.30 18.80 -17.48
N LEU A 276 17.15 18.33 -18.72
CA LEU A 276 18.17 17.54 -19.42
C LEU A 276 19.42 18.39 -19.70
N GLN A 277 19.24 19.62 -20.17
CA GLN A 277 20.35 20.57 -20.37
C GLN A 277 21.06 20.89 -19.06
N PHE A 278 20.32 21.17 -17.98
CA PHE A 278 20.87 21.48 -16.66
C PHE A 278 21.76 20.35 -16.14
N LYS A 279 21.35 19.09 -16.36
CA LYS A 279 22.14 17.90 -15.97
C LYS A 279 23.38 17.68 -16.84
N ALA A 280 23.33 18.06 -18.12
CA ALA A 280 24.43 17.85 -19.07
C ALA A 280 25.49 18.96 -19.04
N THR A 281 25.07 20.21 -18.76
CA THR A 281 25.97 21.37 -18.72
C THR A 281 26.95 21.23 -17.57
N LYS A 282 28.22 21.61 -17.80
CA LYS A 282 29.26 21.64 -16.76
C LYS A 282 29.60 23.05 -16.28
N ASP A 283 29.44 24.04 -17.15
CA ASP A 283 29.68 25.45 -16.85
C ASP A 283 28.65 26.01 -15.88
N ASP A 284 29.11 26.68 -14.82
CA ASP A 284 28.25 27.12 -13.71
C ASP A 284 27.39 28.34 -14.09
N GLN A 285 27.88 29.22 -14.96
CA GLN A 285 27.11 30.37 -15.43
C GLN A 285 25.97 29.91 -16.34
N ALA A 286 26.26 29.04 -17.31
CA ALA A 286 25.24 28.46 -18.18
C ALA A 286 24.22 27.62 -17.38
N LYS A 287 24.64 26.90 -16.33
CA LYS A 287 23.71 26.21 -15.42
C LYS A 287 22.76 27.17 -14.71
N LEU A 288 23.27 28.31 -14.23
CA LEU A 288 22.45 29.31 -13.56
C LEU A 288 21.41 29.90 -14.51
N ASP A 289 21.81 30.18 -15.75
CA ASP A 289 20.91 30.68 -16.80
C ASP A 289 19.83 29.65 -17.15
N ILE A 290 20.20 28.37 -17.31
CA ILE A 290 19.24 27.27 -17.56
C ILE A 290 18.28 27.12 -16.37
N LYS A 291 18.80 27.18 -15.13
CA LYS A 291 17.97 27.08 -13.92
C LYS A 291 16.96 28.22 -13.84
N THR A 292 17.35 29.43 -14.21
CA THR A 292 16.45 30.59 -14.25
C THR A 292 15.32 30.38 -15.25
N LYS A 293 15.65 29.96 -16.49
CA LYS A 293 14.66 29.63 -17.52
C LYS A 293 13.73 28.49 -17.11
N LEU A 294 14.26 27.48 -16.44
CA LEU A 294 13.47 26.38 -15.88
C LEU A 294 12.48 26.88 -14.83
N ASN A 295 12.92 27.73 -13.90
CA ASN A 295 12.04 28.29 -12.86
C ASN A 295 10.90 29.12 -13.47
N GLU A 296 11.20 29.96 -14.45
CA GLU A 296 10.21 30.76 -15.18
C GLU A 296 9.20 29.87 -15.91
N SER A 297 9.69 28.84 -16.63
CA SER A 297 8.84 27.92 -17.38
C SER A 297 7.93 27.09 -16.47
N ILE A 298 8.43 26.67 -15.30
CA ILE A 298 7.63 26.02 -14.27
C ILE A 298 6.56 26.97 -13.72
N GLY A 299 6.91 28.24 -13.50
CA GLY A 299 5.96 29.28 -13.12
C GLY A 299 4.81 29.42 -14.13
N HIS A 300 5.13 29.47 -15.42
CA HIS A 300 4.14 29.49 -16.49
C HIS A 300 3.30 28.21 -16.53
N CYS A 301 3.91 27.02 -16.35
CA CYS A 301 3.17 25.75 -16.26
C CYS A 301 2.13 25.78 -15.14
N LYS A 302 2.52 26.23 -13.94
CA LYS A 302 1.62 26.32 -12.78
C LYS A 302 0.46 27.27 -13.06
N GLN A 303 0.73 28.44 -13.66
CA GLN A 303 -0.30 29.41 -14.02
C GLN A 303 -1.27 28.84 -15.05
N LEU A 304 -0.76 28.27 -16.14
CA LEU A 304 -1.58 27.69 -17.20
C LEU A 304 -2.45 26.54 -16.67
N LEU A 305 -1.88 25.66 -15.86
CA LEU A 305 -2.64 24.56 -15.26
C LEU A 305 -3.75 25.06 -14.33
N ASN A 306 -3.46 26.05 -13.50
CA ASN A 306 -4.47 26.68 -12.62
C ASN A 306 -5.58 27.33 -13.44
N ASP A 307 -5.25 27.95 -14.57
CA ASP A 307 -6.22 28.54 -15.50
C ASP A 307 -7.16 27.48 -16.08
N PHE A 308 -6.61 26.34 -16.52
CA PHE A 308 -7.42 25.21 -17.00
C PHE A 308 -8.35 24.68 -15.90
N ILE A 309 -7.87 24.55 -14.67
CA ILE A 309 -8.67 24.10 -13.52
C ILE A 309 -9.79 25.11 -13.21
N ALA A 310 -9.45 26.39 -13.07
CA ALA A 310 -10.40 27.44 -12.70
C ALA A 310 -11.50 27.62 -13.75
N LYS A 311 -11.13 27.55 -15.03
CA LYS A 311 -12.05 27.70 -16.16
C LYS A 311 -12.74 26.38 -16.55
N LYS A 312 -12.44 25.27 -15.86
CA LYS A 312 -12.92 23.91 -16.18
C LYS A 312 -12.67 23.52 -17.64
N LEU A 313 -11.52 23.93 -18.18
CA LEU A 313 -11.11 23.58 -19.54
C LEU A 313 -10.63 22.12 -19.59
N SER A 314 -10.86 21.46 -20.73
CA SER A 314 -10.37 20.10 -20.93
C SER A 314 -8.86 20.11 -21.16
N LEU A 315 -8.12 19.39 -20.31
CA LEU A 315 -6.71 19.08 -20.54
C LEU A 315 -6.52 18.02 -21.62
N ARG A 316 -7.59 17.28 -21.94
CA ARG A 316 -7.59 16.27 -22.97
C ARG A 316 -7.87 16.91 -24.33
N ILE A 317 -7.14 16.50 -25.37
CA ILE A 317 -7.49 16.84 -26.75
C ILE A 317 -8.91 16.31 -27.01
N VAL A 318 -9.85 17.21 -27.28
CA VAL A 318 -11.18 16.83 -27.75
C VAL A 318 -11.02 16.43 -29.20
N GLU A 319 -11.13 15.15 -29.52
CA GLU A 319 -11.30 14.72 -30.90
C GLU A 319 -12.59 15.36 -31.43
N ASN A 320 -12.46 16.38 -32.27
CA ASN A 320 -13.54 16.75 -33.18
C ASN A 320 -13.76 15.54 -34.10
N LYS A 321 -14.77 14.73 -33.78
CA LYS A 321 -15.29 13.71 -34.69
C LYS A 321 -15.85 14.35 -35.96
#